data_AF-A0A8W8M6K1-F1
#
_entry.id   AF-A0A8W8M6K1-F1
#
_cell.length_a   1.000
_cell.length_b   1.000
_cell.length_c   1.000
_cell.angle_alpha   90.00
_cell.angle_beta   90.00
_cell.angle_gamma   90.00
#
_symmetry.space_group_name_H-M   'P 1'
#
loop_
_entity.id
_entity.type
_entity.pdbx_description
1 polymer ?
#
loop_
_entity_poly.entity_id
_entity_poly.type
_entity_poly.pdbx_seq_one_letter_code
_entity_poly.pdbx_strand_id
1 'polypeptide(L)'
;MWRQLWMLAFGTSFSDDDFFAPFSASLVYLAFVMGLGIVLRILNKMFSPEAFKEYIADFLATMEMCAYFFENNFIFKHYGSFWLFIAVLVECFIANRTYFGASENPVKAFYQFCNKEIGLSTAVLKIAVQTLAGLASYRLAKLVWSLDLVPDHRERFYEAGCASDLNVALTAGILVEFGATLIDTWLGMQVLMKNQLADEIIKLSNGSLMIVLGINLTGMYFNPAMATGHTFGCKGTTAWEHVVVYWIGPFIGCFLAMLMDRMLHIDAAATVAMETKKKK
;
A
#
# COMPACT_ATOMS: atom_id res chain seq x y z
N MET A 1 -28.29 7.00 14.37
CA MET A 1 -28.27 7.40 12.94
C MET A 1 -27.42 6.46 12.09
N TRP A 2 -26.13 6.24 12.40
CA TRP A 2 -25.28 5.33 11.61
C TRP A 2 -25.72 3.85 11.62
N ARG A 3 -26.26 3.33 12.74
CA ARG A 3 -26.77 1.94 12.82
C ARG A 3 -27.96 1.65 11.92
N GLN A 4 -28.84 2.63 11.74
CA GLN A 4 -29.96 2.52 10.81
C GLN A 4 -29.44 2.53 9.37
N LEU A 5 -28.47 3.39 9.06
CA LEU A 5 -27.79 3.37 7.76
C LEU A 5 -27.05 2.05 7.52
N TRP A 6 -26.43 1.47 8.55
CA TRP A 6 -25.75 0.17 8.48
C TRP A 6 -26.73 -0.98 8.25
N MET A 7 -27.80 -1.08 9.04
CA MET A 7 -28.87 -2.06 8.82
C MET A 7 -29.49 -1.92 7.44
N LEU A 8 -29.72 -0.69 6.97
CA LEU A 8 -30.27 -0.42 5.63
C LEU A 8 -29.31 -0.83 4.51
N ALA A 9 -28.01 -0.64 4.70
CA ALA A 9 -27.00 -0.95 3.69
C ALA A 9 -26.61 -2.43 3.64
N PHE A 10 -26.55 -3.11 4.81
CA PHE A 10 -25.92 -4.42 4.92
C PHE A 10 -26.80 -5.49 5.60
N GLY A 11 -28.02 -5.16 6.03
CA GLY A 11 -28.99 -6.13 6.57
C GLY A 11 -28.57 -6.80 7.87
N THR A 12 -27.54 -6.30 8.56
CA THR A 12 -26.96 -6.87 9.77
C THR A 12 -27.01 -5.88 10.92
N SER A 13 -27.06 -6.37 12.16
CA SER A 13 -26.91 -5.57 13.37
C SER A 13 -25.75 -6.10 14.20
N PHE A 14 -24.96 -5.18 14.78
CA PHE A 14 -23.87 -5.51 15.71
C PHE A 14 -24.26 -5.09 17.12
N SER A 15 -23.78 -5.83 18.13
CA SER A 15 -23.75 -5.29 19.48
C SER A 15 -22.77 -4.13 19.55
N ASP A 16 -22.95 -3.24 20.53
CA ASP A 16 -22.09 -2.07 20.72
C ASP A 16 -20.63 -2.51 20.91
N ASP A 17 -20.41 -3.53 21.71
CA ASP A 17 -19.08 -4.04 22.04
C ASP A 17 -18.39 -4.67 20.82
N ASP A 18 -19.15 -5.41 19.98
CA ASP A 18 -18.63 -6.03 18.76
C ASP A 18 -18.20 -5.00 17.70
N PHE A 19 -18.77 -3.79 17.73
CA PHE A 19 -18.38 -2.71 16.82
C PHE A 19 -17.28 -1.83 17.41
N PHE A 20 -17.42 -1.38 18.66
CA PHE A 20 -16.55 -0.34 19.21
C PHE A 20 -15.16 -0.84 19.59
N ALA A 21 -15.04 -2.08 20.08
CA ALA A 21 -13.75 -2.62 20.50
C ALA A 21 -12.79 -2.83 19.32
N PRO A 22 -13.19 -3.50 18.21
CA PRO A 22 -12.33 -3.62 17.03
C PRO A 22 -11.97 -2.25 16.44
N PHE A 23 -12.92 -1.33 16.38
CA PHE A 23 -12.70 0.02 15.83
C PHE A 23 -11.65 0.78 16.63
N SER A 24 -11.79 0.77 17.95
CA SER A 24 -10.87 1.46 18.85
C SER A 24 -9.48 0.84 18.80
N ALA A 25 -9.40 -0.50 18.73
CA ALA A 25 -8.12 -1.20 18.59
C ALA A 25 -7.41 -0.86 17.27
N SER A 26 -8.13 -0.83 16.15
CA SER A 26 -7.58 -0.42 14.86
C SER A 26 -7.13 1.04 14.86
N LEU A 27 -7.90 1.94 15.48
CA LEU A 27 -7.50 3.33 15.59
C LEU A 27 -6.22 3.51 16.44
N VAL A 28 -6.12 2.81 17.58
CA VAL A 28 -4.91 2.82 18.40
C VAL A 28 -3.73 2.23 17.64
N TYR A 29 -3.94 1.12 16.92
CA TYR A 29 -2.89 0.48 16.12
C TYR A 29 -2.35 1.44 15.07
N LEU A 30 -3.23 1.99 14.22
CA LEU A 30 -2.85 2.87 13.13
C LEU A 30 -2.22 4.16 13.66
N ALA A 31 -2.78 4.76 14.71
CA ALA A 31 -2.21 5.96 15.32
C ALA A 31 -0.82 5.71 15.92
N PHE A 32 -0.60 4.57 16.57
CA PHE A 32 0.71 4.19 17.10
C PHE A 32 1.73 4.00 15.97
N VAL A 33 1.37 3.23 14.94
CA VAL A 33 2.25 2.96 13.79
C VAL A 33 2.60 4.24 13.03
N MET A 34 1.60 5.10 12.75
CA MET A 34 1.77 6.43 12.16
C MET A 34 2.69 7.30 13.01
N GLY A 35 2.38 7.43 14.30
CA GLY A 35 3.11 8.29 15.23
C GLY A 35 4.56 7.85 15.39
N LEU A 36 4.80 6.55 15.55
CA LEU A 36 6.15 5.99 15.63
C LEU A 36 6.93 6.25 14.34
N GLY A 37 6.33 6.02 13.18
CA GLY A 37 6.96 6.25 11.89
C GLY A 37 7.37 7.71 11.66
N ILE A 38 6.49 8.67 12.01
CA ILE A 38 6.80 10.11 11.98
C ILE A 38 8.01 10.42 12.88
N VAL A 39 7.98 9.97 14.14
CA VAL A 39 9.06 10.22 15.10
C VAL A 39 10.38 9.63 14.58
N LEU A 40 10.38 8.38 14.12
CA LEU A 40 11.59 7.72 13.62
C LEU A 40 12.15 8.41 12.37
N ARG A 41 11.32 8.88 11.45
CA ARG A 41 11.79 9.63 10.28
C ARG A 41 12.34 11.01 10.66
N ILE A 42 11.75 11.69 11.64
CA ILE A 42 12.30 12.95 12.19
C ILE A 42 13.67 12.70 12.82
N LEU A 43 13.81 11.65 13.64
CA LEU A 43 15.09 11.25 14.24
C LEU A 43 16.14 10.90 13.18
N ASN A 44 15.75 10.15 12.13
CA ASN A 44 16.62 9.83 11.01
C ASN A 44 17.14 11.11 10.32
N LYS A 45 16.28 12.09 10.08
CA LYS A 45 16.67 13.37 9.47
C LYS A 45 17.67 14.15 10.32
N MET A 46 17.53 14.09 11.65
CA MET A 46 18.38 14.82 12.60
C MET A 46 19.72 14.14 12.86
N PHE A 47 19.74 12.81 12.99
CA PHE A 47 20.89 12.10 13.58
C PHE A 47 21.61 11.13 12.65
N SER A 48 20.97 10.62 11.59
CA SER A 48 21.61 9.64 10.71
C SER A 48 22.64 10.29 9.78
N PRO A 49 23.70 9.58 9.36
CA PRO A 49 24.64 10.08 8.36
C PRO A 49 23.96 10.28 7.01
N GLU A 50 24.33 11.35 6.28
CA GLU A 50 23.69 11.76 5.02
C GLU A 50 23.63 10.63 3.98
N ALA A 51 24.70 9.84 3.86
CA ALA A 51 24.78 8.72 2.93
C ALA A 51 23.74 7.61 3.17
N PHE A 52 23.18 7.51 4.38
CA PHE A 52 22.21 6.48 4.76
C PHE A 52 20.80 7.01 5.00
N LYS A 53 20.63 8.33 5.13
CA LYS A 53 19.33 8.95 5.48
C LYS A 53 18.20 8.50 4.57
N GLU A 54 18.43 8.49 3.27
CA GLU A 54 17.43 8.11 2.28
C GLU A 54 17.03 6.64 2.42
N TYR A 55 18.01 5.72 2.52
CA TYR A 55 17.73 4.29 2.70
C TYR A 55 17.00 4.00 4.01
N ILE A 56 17.39 4.66 5.11
CA ILE A 56 16.67 4.51 6.39
C ILE A 56 15.25 5.06 6.28
N ALA A 57 15.05 6.18 5.57
CA ALA A 57 13.72 6.73 5.36
C ALA A 57 12.82 5.78 4.56
N ASP A 58 13.35 5.19 3.48
CA ASP A 58 12.66 4.16 2.67
C ASP A 58 12.33 2.92 3.53
N PHE A 59 13.27 2.47 4.36
CA PHE A 59 13.03 1.37 5.30
C PHE A 59 11.85 1.68 6.23
N LEU A 60 11.86 2.86 6.87
CA LEU A 60 10.82 3.25 7.81
C LEU A 60 9.46 3.42 7.13
N ALA A 61 9.43 4.00 5.94
CA ALA A 61 8.22 4.18 5.15
C ALA A 61 7.62 2.83 4.70
N THR A 62 8.43 1.92 4.16
CA THR A 62 7.96 0.58 3.79
C THR A 62 7.48 -0.22 5.00
N MET A 63 8.22 -0.18 6.12
CA MET A 63 7.85 -0.93 7.32
C MET A 63 6.50 -0.45 7.86
N GLU A 64 6.27 0.86 7.89
CA GLU A 64 5.00 1.48 8.29
C GLU A 64 3.85 1.11 7.35
N MET A 65 4.04 1.26 6.03
CA MET A 65 3.03 0.92 5.03
C MET A 65 2.65 -0.58 5.08
N CYS A 66 3.63 -1.46 5.24
CA CYS A 66 3.38 -2.90 5.39
C CYS A 66 2.68 -3.22 6.72
N ALA A 67 2.96 -2.44 7.79
CA ALA A 67 2.29 -2.59 9.07
C ALA A 67 0.82 -2.16 9.02
N TYR A 68 0.45 -1.13 8.25
CA TYR A 68 -0.95 -0.77 8.00
C TYR A 68 -1.73 -1.92 7.38
N PHE A 69 -1.11 -2.61 6.42
CA PHE A 69 -1.78 -3.70 5.71
C PHE A 69 -2.22 -4.84 6.63
N PHE A 70 -1.49 -5.10 7.72
CA PHE A 70 -1.90 -6.09 8.73
C PHE A 70 -3.22 -5.71 9.42
N GLU A 71 -3.40 -4.44 9.77
CA GLU A 71 -4.63 -3.94 10.39
C GLU A 71 -5.75 -3.72 9.36
N ASN A 72 -5.41 -3.40 8.11
CA ASN A 72 -6.39 -3.33 7.03
C ASN A 72 -7.12 -4.66 6.79
N ASN A 73 -6.41 -5.79 6.88
CA ASN A 73 -7.05 -7.11 6.86
C ASN A 73 -8.05 -7.29 8.01
N PHE A 74 -7.77 -6.72 9.17
CA PHE A 74 -8.67 -6.75 10.34
C PHE A 74 -9.88 -5.83 10.12
N ILE A 75 -9.68 -4.60 9.62
CA ILE A 75 -10.76 -3.68 9.25
C ILE A 75 -11.67 -4.33 8.20
N PHE A 76 -11.09 -5.00 7.19
CA PHE A 76 -11.85 -5.72 6.18
C PHE A 76 -12.70 -6.85 6.77
N LYS A 77 -12.12 -7.64 7.68
CA LYS A 77 -12.83 -8.74 8.36
C LYS A 77 -14.06 -8.25 9.13
N HIS A 78 -13.95 -7.13 9.85
CA HIS A 78 -15.01 -6.64 10.75
C HIS A 78 -16.00 -5.68 10.08
N TYR A 79 -15.54 -4.88 9.13
CA TYR A 79 -16.31 -3.77 8.56
C TYR A 79 -16.50 -3.86 7.05
N GLY A 80 -15.82 -4.79 6.38
CA GLY A 80 -15.96 -5.05 4.95
C GLY A 80 -15.34 -3.99 4.04
N SER A 81 -15.59 -4.17 2.75
CA SER A 81 -14.99 -3.43 1.63
C SER A 81 -15.07 -1.91 1.74
N PHE A 82 -16.21 -1.37 2.19
CA PHE A 82 -16.42 0.08 2.24
C PHE A 82 -15.47 0.75 3.24
N TRP A 83 -15.31 0.17 4.43
CA TRP A 83 -14.45 0.74 5.46
C TRP A 83 -12.97 0.49 5.18
N LEU A 84 -12.63 -0.65 4.56
CA LEU A 84 -11.29 -0.88 4.02
C LEU A 84 -10.90 0.20 2.99
N PHE A 85 -11.81 0.54 2.06
CA PHE A 85 -11.57 1.62 1.09
C PHE A 85 -11.23 2.94 1.79
N ILE A 86 -12.02 3.33 2.80
CA ILE A 86 -11.83 4.59 3.52
C ILE A 86 -10.52 4.56 4.32
N ALA A 87 -10.21 3.45 5.00
CA ALA A 87 -8.99 3.30 5.79
C ALA A 87 -7.74 3.49 4.92
N VAL A 88 -7.62 2.72 3.83
CA VAL A 88 -6.50 2.79 2.90
C VAL A 88 -6.37 4.18 2.27
N LEU A 89 -7.48 4.80 1.87
CA LEU A 89 -7.47 6.15 1.29
C LEU A 89 -6.89 7.18 2.28
N VAL A 90 -7.34 7.13 3.54
CA VAL A 90 -6.87 8.04 4.60
C VAL A 90 -5.42 7.76 4.96
N GLU A 91 -5.03 6.49 5.09
CA GLU A 91 -3.66 6.07 5.39
C GLU A 91 -2.68 6.57 4.33
N CYS A 92 -2.95 6.31 3.05
CA CYS A 92 -2.10 6.77 1.96
C CYS A 92 -2.05 8.30 1.87
N PHE A 93 -3.17 8.98 2.13
CA PHE A 93 -3.23 10.44 2.16
C PHE A 93 -2.34 11.03 3.26
N ILE A 94 -2.35 10.42 4.45
CA ILE A 94 -1.48 10.81 5.57
C ILE A 94 -0.03 10.47 5.25
N ALA A 95 0.25 9.26 4.75
CA ALA A 95 1.57 8.78 4.38
C ALA A 95 2.28 9.72 3.39
N ASN A 96 1.58 10.18 2.34
CA ASN A 96 2.12 11.15 1.38
C ASN A 96 2.62 12.46 2.04
N ARG A 97 2.07 12.83 3.19
CA ARG A 97 2.44 14.05 3.94
C ARG A 97 3.51 13.78 5.01
N THR A 98 3.65 12.55 5.48
CA THR A 98 4.52 12.19 6.62
C THR A 98 5.77 11.41 6.20
N TYR A 99 5.86 10.95 4.96
CA TYR A 99 6.99 10.15 4.46
C TYR A 99 8.20 11.02 4.08
N PHE A 100 8.01 12.34 3.98
CA PHE A 100 9.08 13.30 3.68
C PHE A 100 9.90 12.95 2.42
N GLY A 101 9.24 12.39 1.40
CA GLY A 101 9.86 11.97 0.14
C GLY A 101 10.45 10.56 0.13
N ALA A 102 10.33 9.80 1.22
CA ALA A 102 10.70 8.39 1.24
C ALA A 102 9.83 7.55 0.30
N SER A 103 10.42 6.48 -0.22
CA SER A 103 9.78 5.52 -1.12
C SER A 103 9.51 4.21 -0.38
N GLU A 104 8.27 3.74 -0.46
CA GLU A 104 7.77 2.59 0.30
C GLU A 104 7.56 1.32 -0.54
N ASN A 105 7.86 1.35 -1.85
CA ASN A 105 7.57 0.28 -2.79
C ASN A 105 8.75 0.02 -3.76
N PRO A 106 9.25 -1.23 -3.89
CA PRO A 106 10.26 -1.62 -4.89
C PRO A 106 9.95 -1.20 -6.33
N VAL A 107 8.67 -1.17 -6.71
CA VAL A 107 8.22 -0.72 -8.03
C VAL A 107 8.65 0.73 -8.28
N LYS A 108 8.60 1.61 -7.27
CA LYS A 108 9.01 3.01 -7.40
C LYS A 108 10.52 3.13 -7.62
N ALA A 109 11.34 2.35 -6.92
CA ALA A 109 12.79 2.32 -7.15
C ALA A 109 13.13 1.78 -8.55
N PHE A 110 12.39 0.77 -9.04
CA PHE A 110 12.52 0.28 -10.40
C PHE A 110 12.12 1.33 -11.45
N TYR A 111 11.01 2.03 -11.23
CA TYR A 111 10.55 3.16 -12.07
C TYR A 111 11.63 4.24 -12.18
N GLN A 112 12.19 4.70 -11.06
CA GLN A 112 13.26 5.70 -11.02
C GLN A 112 14.50 5.25 -11.80
N PHE A 113 14.86 3.97 -11.69
CA PHE A 113 15.96 3.40 -12.47
C PHE A 113 15.67 3.41 -13.97
N CYS A 114 14.47 2.98 -14.39
CA CYS A 114 14.07 2.99 -15.79
C CYS A 114 14.03 4.40 -16.40
N ASN A 115 13.66 5.41 -15.61
CA ASN A 115 13.71 6.82 -15.99
C ASN A 115 15.12 7.44 -15.90
N LYS A 116 16.13 6.67 -15.48
CA LYS A 116 17.51 7.13 -15.29
C LYS A 116 17.65 8.23 -14.23
N GLU A 117 16.71 8.29 -13.29
CA GLU A 117 16.76 9.20 -12.13
C GLU A 117 17.79 8.71 -11.10
N ILE A 118 17.96 7.38 -10.99
CA ILE A 118 18.94 6.72 -10.12
C ILE A 118 19.74 5.66 -10.87
N GLY A 119 20.94 5.35 -10.37
CA GLY A 119 21.78 4.27 -10.89
C GLY A 119 21.33 2.88 -10.43
N LEU A 120 21.81 1.83 -11.10
CA LEU A 120 21.48 0.44 -10.80
C LEU A 120 21.78 0.05 -9.35
N SER A 121 22.95 0.45 -8.83
CA SER A 121 23.35 0.14 -7.45
C SER A 121 22.38 0.72 -6.42
N THR A 122 21.98 1.99 -6.60
CA THR A 122 21.01 2.66 -5.74
C THR A 122 19.65 1.99 -5.79
N ALA A 123 19.19 1.61 -6.99
CA ALA A 123 17.92 0.92 -7.17
C ALA A 123 17.91 -0.43 -6.45
N VAL A 124 18.95 -1.25 -6.63
CA VAL A 124 19.10 -2.55 -5.95
C VAL A 124 19.14 -2.37 -4.43
N LEU A 125 19.87 -1.38 -3.93
CA LEU A 125 19.93 -1.10 -2.49
C LEU A 125 18.58 -0.66 -1.92
N LYS A 126 17.85 0.24 -2.60
CA LYS A 126 16.50 0.65 -2.20
C LYS A 126 15.55 -0.55 -2.15
N ILE A 127 15.52 -1.36 -3.22
CA ILE A 127 14.67 -2.56 -3.30
C ILE A 127 15.00 -3.52 -2.14
N ALA A 128 16.28 -3.78 -1.88
CA ALA A 128 16.71 -4.65 -0.79
C ALA A 128 16.26 -4.11 0.58
N VAL A 129 16.46 -2.82 0.82
CA VAL A 129 16.09 -2.16 2.08
C VAL A 129 14.58 -2.15 2.30
N GLN A 130 13.80 -1.84 1.27
CA GLN A 130 12.34 -1.91 1.30
C GLN A 130 11.86 -3.35 1.56
N THR A 131 12.50 -4.35 0.96
CA THR A 131 12.16 -5.77 1.21
C THR A 131 12.43 -6.18 2.66
N LEU A 132 13.58 -5.78 3.19
CA LEU A 132 13.91 -6.01 4.60
C LEU A 132 12.92 -5.32 5.54
N ALA A 133 12.46 -4.12 5.19
CA ALA A 133 11.42 -3.41 5.92
C ALA A 133 10.07 -4.13 5.89
N GLY A 134 9.68 -4.67 4.74
CA GLY A 134 8.50 -5.53 4.61
C GLY A 134 8.57 -6.72 5.55
N LEU A 135 9.70 -7.44 5.58
CA LEU A 135 9.92 -8.55 6.52
C LEU A 135 9.93 -8.10 8.00
N ALA A 136 10.45 -6.91 8.29
CA ALA A 136 10.49 -6.36 9.65
C ALA A 136 9.11 -5.88 10.14
N SER A 137 8.20 -5.51 9.23
CA SER A 137 6.88 -4.96 9.57
C SER A 137 6.04 -5.87 10.44
N TYR A 138 6.14 -7.19 10.29
CA TYR A 138 5.45 -8.15 11.16
C TYR A 138 5.89 -8.00 12.63
N ARG A 139 7.16 -7.67 12.88
CA ARG A 139 7.62 -7.41 14.26
C ARG A 139 7.01 -6.14 14.83
N LEU A 140 6.86 -5.09 14.01
CA LEU A 140 6.15 -3.88 14.42
C LEU A 140 4.67 -4.18 14.73
N ALA A 141 3.99 -4.96 13.88
CA ALA A 141 2.61 -5.39 14.11
C ALA A 141 2.49 -6.18 15.43
N LYS A 142 3.38 -7.15 15.67
CA LYS A 142 3.40 -7.92 16.92
C LYS A 142 3.59 -7.05 18.16
N LEU A 143 4.36 -5.96 18.09
CA LEU A 143 4.52 -5.06 19.24
C LEU A 143 3.17 -4.48 19.65
N VAL A 144 2.37 -4.03 18.69
CA VAL A 144 1.04 -3.49 18.99
C VAL A 144 0.08 -4.59 19.42
N TRP A 145 0.07 -5.73 18.71
CA TRP A 145 -0.79 -6.86 19.06
C TRP A 145 -0.51 -7.44 20.46
N SER A 146 0.72 -7.27 20.97
CA SER A 146 1.06 -7.67 22.35
C SER A 146 0.30 -6.91 23.43
N LEU A 147 -0.30 -5.76 23.09
CA LEU A 147 -1.19 -5.01 23.97
C LEU A 147 -2.55 -5.70 24.16
N ASP A 148 -2.86 -6.72 23.35
CA ASP A 148 -4.04 -7.58 23.51
C ASP A 148 -5.35 -6.79 23.61
N LEU A 149 -5.50 -5.78 22.73
CA LEU A 149 -6.63 -4.84 22.76
C LEU A 149 -7.96 -5.53 22.42
N VAL A 150 -7.92 -6.55 21.56
CA VAL A 150 -9.05 -7.36 21.13
C VAL A 150 -8.63 -8.82 20.88
N PRO A 151 -9.56 -9.80 20.93
CA PRO A 151 -9.24 -11.21 20.75
C PRO A 151 -8.44 -11.54 19.48
N ASP A 152 -8.72 -10.90 18.35
CA ASP A 152 -7.96 -11.17 17.12
C ASP A 152 -6.50 -10.71 17.23
N HIS A 153 -6.20 -9.61 17.94
CA HIS A 153 -4.82 -9.19 18.19
C HIS A 153 -4.07 -10.25 19.01
N ARG A 154 -4.75 -10.85 20.00
CA ARG A 154 -4.23 -12.01 20.75
C ARG A 154 -3.91 -13.17 19.82
N GLU A 155 -4.86 -13.54 18.98
CA GLU A 155 -4.72 -14.67 18.05
C GLU A 155 -3.53 -14.44 17.12
N ARG A 156 -3.45 -13.25 16.49
CA ARG A 156 -2.35 -12.88 15.60
C ARG A 156 -0.99 -12.82 16.30
N PHE A 157 -0.96 -12.44 17.58
CA PHE A 157 0.26 -12.45 18.36
C PHE A 157 0.80 -13.87 18.60
N TYR A 158 -0.06 -14.85 18.87
CA TYR A 158 0.33 -16.25 19.09
C TYR A 158 0.40 -17.09 17.81
N GLU A 159 -0.13 -16.59 16.69
CA GLU A 159 -0.09 -17.27 15.40
C GLU A 159 1.37 -17.51 14.95
N ALA A 160 1.71 -18.79 14.71
CA ALA A 160 3.04 -19.21 14.28
C ALA A 160 3.11 -19.58 12.79
N GLY A 161 1.95 -19.71 12.14
CA GLY A 161 1.84 -20.04 10.72
C GLY A 161 1.21 -18.91 9.92
N CYS A 162 1.22 -19.05 8.60
CA CYS A 162 0.48 -18.16 7.70
C CYS A 162 0.03 -18.94 6.46
N ALA A 163 -1.05 -18.47 5.85
CA ALA A 163 -1.54 -18.94 4.57
C ALA A 163 -1.21 -17.92 3.48
N SER A 164 -1.03 -18.40 2.24
CA SER A 164 -0.81 -17.48 1.14
C SER A 164 -2.11 -16.77 0.74
N ASP A 165 -2.00 -15.50 0.33
CA ASP A 165 -3.14 -14.71 -0.15
C ASP A 165 -3.43 -14.92 -1.64
N LEU A 166 -2.63 -15.76 -2.32
CA LEU A 166 -2.88 -16.17 -3.70
C LEU A 166 -4.00 -17.23 -3.73
N ASN A 167 -5.24 -16.76 -3.84
CA ASN A 167 -6.46 -17.58 -3.83
C ASN A 167 -6.99 -17.91 -5.23
N VAL A 168 -6.28 -17.49 -6.27
CA VAL A 168 -6.63 -17.72 -7.68
C VAL A 168 -5.57 -18.55 -8.39
N ALA A 169 -5.91 -19.03 -9.59
CA ALA A 169 -4.94 -19.68 -10.45
C ALA A 169 -3.72 -18.78 -10.69
N LEU A 170 -2.53 -19.38 -10.75
CA LEU A 170 -1.25 -18.67 -10.91
C LEU A 170 -1.28 -17.61 -12.02
N THR A 171 -1.79 -17.97 -13.20
CA THR A 171 -1.90 -17.05 -14.35
C THR A 171 -2.82 -15.87 -14.07
N ALA A 172 -3.94 -16.10 -13.38
CA ALA A 172 -4.85 -15.03 -12.97
C ALA A 172 -4.17 -14.12 -11.93
N GLY A 173 -3.47 -14.69 -10.96
CA GLY A 173 -2.72 -13.90 -9.96
C GLY A 173 -1.66 -13.00 -10.59
N ILE A 174 -0.91 -13.54 -11.57
CA ILE A 174 0.06 -12.76 -12.34
C ILE A 174 -0.63 -11.58 -13.03
N LEU A 175 -1.74 -11.83 -13.74
CA LEU A 175 -2.45 -10.78 -14.48
C LEU A 175 -3.06 -9.71 -13.55
N VAL A 176 -3.54 -10.10 -12.37
CA VAL A 176 -4.12 -9.19 -11.37
C VAL A 176 -3.05 -8.23 -10.83
N GLU A 177 -1.93 -8.75 -10.33
CA GLU A 177 -0.85 -7.92 -9.75
C GLU A 177 -0.12 -7.09 -10.82
N PHE A 178 0.09 -7.67 -12.01
CA PHE A 178 0.58 -6.96 -13.19
C PHE A 178 -0.33 -5.79 -13.58
N GLY A 179 -1.63 -6.06 -13.73
CA GLY A 179 -2.62 -5.08 -14.18
C GLY A 179 -2.80 -3.95 -13.18
N ALA A 180 -2.88 -4.28 -11.89
CA ALA A 180 -2.97 -3.28 -10.83
C ALA A 180 -1.73 -2.36 -10.82
N THR A 181 -0.53 -2.93 -10.89
CA THR A 181 0.71 -2.14 -10.92
C THR A 181 0.80 -1.27 -12.17
N LEU A 182 0.38 -1.80 -13.33
CA LEU A 182 0.34 -1.05 -14.59
C LEU A 182 -0.60 0.15 -14.48
N ILE A 183 -1.83 -0.07 -14.03
CA ILE A 183 -2.84 0.97 -13.88
C ILE A 183 -2.37 2.03 -12.87
N ASP A 184 -1.88 1.61 -11.69
CA ASP A 184 -1.41 2.52 -10.65
C ASP A 184 -0.23 3.37 -11.12
N THR A 185 0.78 2.73 -11.72
CA THR A 185 1.97 3.42 -12.23
C THR A 185 1.60 4.40 -13.35
N TRP A 186 0.76 3.97 -14.30
CA TRP A 186 0.33 4.83 -15.40
C TRP A 186 -0.48 6.02 -14.89
N LEU A 187 -1.49 5.77 -14.04
CA LEU A 187 -2.31 6.82 -13.46
C LEU A 187 -1.47 7.81 -12.65
N GLY A 188 -0.45 7.32 -11.92
CA GLY A 188 0.49 8.13 -11.15
C GLY A 188 1.25 9.15 -12.00
N MET A 189 1.54 8.85 -13.27
CA MET A 189 2.21 9.76 -14.22
C MET A 189 1.27 10.82 -14.82
N GLN A 190 -0.05 10.65 -14.74
CA GLN A 190 -1.00 11.55 -15.39
C GLN A 190 -1.28 12.81 -14.57
N VAL A 191 -1.77 13.87 -15.22
CA VAL A 191 -2.38 15.03 -14.56
C VAL A 191 -3.86 15.05 -14.95
N LEU A 192 -4.72 14.49 -14.10
CA LEU A 192 -6.15 14.34 -14.36
C LEU A 192 -6.92 15.62 -14.02
N MET A 193 -6.49 16.31 -12.97
CA MET A 193 -7.13 17.53 -12.49
C MET A 193 -6.10 18.64 -12.23
N LYS A 194 -6.46 19.89 -12.55
CA LYS A 194 -5.63 21.05 -12.22
C LYS A 194 -5.46 21.24 -10.71
N ASN A 195 -6.49 20.87 -9.94
CA ASN A 195 -6.42 20.90 -8.49
C ASN A 195 -5.63 19.68 -8.01
N GLN A 196 -4.43 19.92 -7.48
CA GLN A 196 -3.51 18.86 -7.03
C GLN A 196 -4.10 17.95 -5.95
N LEU A 197 -4.92 18.50 -5.05
CA LEU A 197 -5.58 17.72 -4.00
C LEU A 197 -6.64 16.78 -4.61
N ALA A 198 -7.45 17.29 -5.54
CA ALA A 198 -8.44 16.46 -6.23
C ALA A 198 -7.77 15.38 -7.10
N ASP A 199 -6.68 15.71 -7.78
CA ASP A 199 -5.88 14.77 -8.57
C ASP A 199 -5.30 13.64 -7.69
N GLU A 200 -4.70 14.00 -6.56
CA GLU A 200 -4.19 13.05 -5.55
C GLU A 200 -5.31 12.15 -5.04
N ILE A 201 -6.46 12.71 -4.63
CA ILE A 201 -7.59 11.94 -4.10
C ILE A 201 -8.11 10.93 -5.13
N ILE A 202 -8.17 11.29 -6.42
CA ILE A 202 -8.59 10.37 -7.49
C ILE A 202 -7.62 9.19 -7.60
N LYS A 203 -6.30 9.47 -7.60
CA LYS A 203 -5.26 8.43 -7.69
C LYS A 203 -5.27 7.50 -6.47
N LEU A 204 -5.35 8.06 -5.26
CA LEU A 204 -5.44 7.28 -4.03
C LEU A 204 -6.74 6.46 -3.96
N SER A 205 -7.85 7.01 -4.46
CA SER A 205 -9.11 6.28 -4.56
C SER A 205 -9.02 5.10 -5.53
N ASN A 206 -8.31 5.26 -6.65
CA ASN A 206 -8.04 4.16 -7.57
C ASN A 206 -7.26 3.01 -6.89
N GLY A 207 -6.16 3.32 -6.19
CA GLY A 207 -5.40 2.33 -5.44
C GLY A 207 -6.25 1.62 -4.38
N SER A 208 -7.01 2.39 -3.60
CA SER A 208 -7.90 1.87 -2.56
C SER A 208 -9.00 0.97 -3.13
N LEU A 209 -9.57 1.34 -4.28
CA LEU A 209 -10.57 0.55 -4.99
C LEU A 209 -9.97 -0.76 -5.51
N MET A 210 -8.79 -0.73 -6.10
CA MET A 210 -8.12 -1.96 -6.56
C MET A 210 -7.88 -2.92 -5.40
N ILE A 211 -7.38 -2.43 -4.26
CA ILE A 211 -7.19 -3.22 -3.03
C ILE A 211 -8.50 -3.91 -2.65
N VAL A 212 -9.59 -3.16 -2.53
CA VAL A 212 -10.90 -3.71 -2.18
C VAL A 212 -11.37 -4.79 -3.16
N LEU A 213 -11.14 -4.61 -4.46
CA LEU A 213 -11.57 -5.55 -5.49
C LEU A 213 -10.69 -6.81 -5.53
N GLY A 214 -9.42 -6.71 -5.17
CA GLY A 214 -8.44 -7.78 -5.34
C GLY A 214 -7.96 -8.45 -4.05
N ILE A 215 -8.33 -7.94 -2.87
CA ILE A 215 -7.85 -8.45 -1.58
C ILE A 215 -8.10 -9.95 -1.42
N ASN A 216 -9.26 -10.44 -1.84
CA ASN A 216 -9.60 -11.87 -1.78
C ASN A 216 -8.96 -12.70 -2.91
N LEU A 217 -8.36 -12.09 -3.93
CA LEU A 217 -7.76 -12.79 -5.06
C LEU A 217 -6.27 -13.06 -4.85
N THR A 218 -5.52 -12.02 -4.48
CA THR A 218 -4.06 -12.07 -4.33
C THR A 218 -3.55 -11.36 -3.07
N GLY A 219 -4.45 -10.82 -2.24
CA GLY A 219 -4.13 -9.75 -1.29
C GLY A 219 -4.09 -8.36 -1.93
N MET A 220 -3.92 -8.27 -3.25
CA MET A 220 -3.77 -7.02 -4.01
C MET A 220 -2.69 -6.12 -3.44
N TYR A 221 -1.46 -6.59 -3.53
CA TYR A 221 -0.32 -5.90 -2.94
C TYR A 221 0.25 -4.82 -3.86
N PHE A 222 0.43 -5.15 -5.15
CA PHE A 222 1.15 -4.37 -6.19
C PHE A 222 2.44 -3.69 -5.68
N ASN A 223 3.01 -4.29 -4.64
CA ASN A 223 4.16 -3.86 -3.88
C ASN A 223 4.93 -5.12 -3.48
N PRO A 224 6.05 -5.42 -4.16
CA PRO A 224 6.79 -6.65 -3.92
C PRO A 224 7.32 -6.80 -2.49
N ALA A 225 7.69 -5.70 -1.84
CA ALA A 225 8.15 -5.73 -0.45
C ALA A 225 7.01 -6.07 0.52
N MET A 226 5.82 -5.51 0.27
CA MET A 226 4.63 -5.80 1.06
C MET A 226 4.19 -7.26 0.90
N ALA A 227 4.07 -7.74 -0.34
CA ALA A 227 3.75 -9.14 -0.59
C ALA A 227 4.77 -10.07 0.09
N THR A 228 6.06 -9.75 -0.01
CA THR A 228 7.12 -10.55 0.63
C THR A 228 6.98 -10.58 2.14
N GLY A 229 6.69 -9.43 2.77
CA GLY A 229 6.51 -9.32 4.22
C GLY A 229 5.28 -10.06 4.76
N HIS A 230 4.23 -10.20 3.95
CA HIS A 230 2.96 -10.79 4.37
C HIS A 230 2.80 -12.26 4.00
N THR A 231 3.30 -12.68 2.84
CA THR A 231 2.89 -13.96 2.23
C THR A 231 4.04 -14.84 1.74
N PHE A 232 5.30 -14.37 1.75
CA PHE A 232 6.43 -15.20 1.31
C PHE A 232 6.73 -16.34 2.29
N GLY A 233 6.76 -17.57 1.79
CA GLY A 233 6.97 -18.77 2.59
C GLY A 233 5.73 -19.25 3.36
N CYS A 234 4.59 -18.58 3.19
CA CYS A 234 3.31 -19.04 3.74
C CYS A 234 2.77 -20.26 3.00
N LYS A 235 1.96 -21.07 3.69
CA LYS A 235 1.39 -22.29 3.12
C LYS A 235 0.41 -21.95 1.99
N GLY A 236 0.56 -22.62 0.84
CA GLY A 236 -0.36 -22.48 -0.30
C GLY A 236 0.32 -22.05 -1.60
N THR A 237 1.50 -21.44 -1.51
CA THR A 237 2.23 -20.93 -2.67
C THR A 237 3.71 -21.25 -2.55
N THR A 238 4.34 -21.73 -3.62
CA THR A 238 5.78 -21.96 -3.67
C THR A 238 6.56 -20.64 -3.78
N ALA A 239 7.84 -20.63 -3.42
CA ALA A 239 8.68 -19.44 -3.55
C ALA A 239 8.74 -18.91 -4.99
N TRP A 240 8.72 -19.81 -5.99
CA TRP A 240 8.72 -19.42 -7.39
C TRP A 240 7.41 -18.76 -7.81
N GLU A 241 6.27 -19.34 -7.46
CA GLU A 241 4.95 -18.76 -7.75
C GLU A 241 4.81 -17.37 -7.14
N HIS A 242 5.29 -17.19 -5.90
CA HIS A 242 5.34 -15.88 -5.25
C HIS A 242 6.16 -14.86 -6.06
N VAL A 243 7.36 -15.24 -6.50
CA VAL A 243 8.23 -14.34 -7.28
C VAL A 243 7.56 -13.96 -8.61
N VAL A 244 6.96 -14.90 -9.33
CA VAL A 244 6.35 -14.58 -10.62
C VAL A 244 5.14 -13.66 -10.44
N VAL A 245 4.30 -13.91 -9.44
CA VAL A 245 3.08 -13.11 -9.17
C VAL A 245 3.42 -11.73 -8.62
N TYR A 246 4.20 -11.66 -7.54
CA TYR A 246 4.35 -10.45 -6.75
C TYR A 246 5.61 -9.63 -7.04
N TRP A 247 6.53 -10.14 -7.87
CA TRP A 247 7.72 -9.41 -8.28
C TRP A 247 7.77 -9.18 -9.79
N ILE A 248 7.74 -10.27 -10.57
CA ILE A 248 7.87 -10.18 -12.03
C ILE A 248 6.65 -9.47 -12.62
N GLY A 249 5.43 -9.85 -12.23
CA GLY A 249 4.19 -9.20 -12.64
C GLY A 249 4.23 -7.67 -12.44
N PRO A 250 4.40 -7.19 -11.20
CA PRO A 250 4.50 -5.76 -10.90
C PRO A 250 5.60 -5.01 -11.67
N PHE A 251 6.82 -5.56 -11.77
CA PHE A 251 7.89 -4.89 -12.53
C PHE A 251 7.61 -4.80 -14.02
N ILE A 252 7.04 -5.84 -14.63
CA ILE A 252 6.59 -5.79 -16.03
C ILE A 252 5.44 -4.78 -16.17
N GLY A 253 4.50 -4.74 -15.22
CA GLY A 253 3.39 -3.78 -15.20
C GLY A 253 3.86 -2.34 -15.19
N CYS A 254 4.82 -2.03 -14.31
CA CYS A 254 5.47 -0.73 -14.25
C CYS A 254 6.19 -0.38 -15.57
N PHE A 255 6.95 -1.32 -16.14
CA PHE A 255 7.63 -1.10 -17.42
C PHE A 255 6.67 -0.80 -18.56
N LEU A 256 5.58 -1.57 -18.68
CA LEU A 256 4.58 -1.35 -19.71
C LEU A 256 3.77 -0.06 -19.47
N ALA A 257 3.52 0.33 -18.22
CA ALA A 257 2.91 1.62 -17.90
C ALA A 257 3.73 2.78 -18.46
N MET A 258 5.07 2.76 -18.30
CA MET A 258 5.97 3.77 -18.87
C MET A 258 5.95 3.80 -20.40
N LEU A 259 5.82 2.64 -21.05
CA LEU A 259 5.68 2.59 -22.52
C LEU A 259 4.31 3.13 -22.96
N MET A 260 3.25 2.78 -22.22
CA MET A 260 1.89 3.23 -22.49
C MET A 260 1.76 4.74 -22.33
N ASP A 261 2.40 5.33 -21.32
CA ASP A 261 2.41 6.78 -21.09
C ASP A 261 2.96 7.57 -22.29
N ARG A 262 4.00 7.06 -22.96
CA ARG A 262 4.54 7.69 -24.18
C ARG A 262 3.53 7.76 -25.33
N MET A 263 2.53 6.89 -25.33
CA MET A 263 1.49 6.84 -26.36
C MET A 263 0.21 7.54 -25.91
N LEU A 264 -0.12 7.42 -24.63
CA LEU A 264 -1.36 7.87 -24.01
C LEU A 264 -1.03 8.64 -22.73
N HIS A 265 -0.60 9.89 -22.89
CA HIS A 265 -0.40 10.82 -21.79
C HIS A 265 -1.58 11.80 -21.69
N ILE A 266 -2.11 11.94 -20.48
CA ILE A 266 -3.22 12.83 -20.12
C ILE A 266 -2.64 13.94 -19.25
N ASP A 267 -2.64 15.14 -19.79
CA ASP A 267 -2.38 16.38 -19.05
C ASP A 267 -3.54 17.35 -19.24
N ALA A 268 -4.52 17.26 -18.34
CA ALA A 268 -5.70 18.10 -18.34
C ALA A 268 -5.36 19.59 -18.17
N ALA A 269 -4.23 19.93 -17.54
CA ALA A 269 -3.80 21.32 -17.38
C ALA A 269 -3.28 21.89 -18.71
N ALA A 270 -2.54 21.09 -19.48
CA ALA A 270 -2.06 21.48 -20.81
C ALA A 270 -3.18 21.56 -21.86
N THR A 271 -4.14 20.63 -21.84
CA THR A 271 -5.27 20.61 -22.81
C THR A 271 -6.12 21.88 -22.72
N VAL A 272 -6.50 22.30 -21.51
CA VAL A 272 -7.32 23.52 -21.31
C VAL A 272 -6.56 24.79 -21.71
N ALA A 273 -5.25 24.84 -21.45
CA ALA A 273 -4.40 25.96 -21.87
C ALA A 273 -4.36 26.11 -23.40
N MET A 274 -4.31 24.99 -24.14
CA MET A 274 -4.38 25.01 -25.61
C MET A 274 -5.75 25.46 -26.12
N GLU A 275 -6.85 25.01 -25.52
CA GLU A 275 -8.20 25.45 -25.90
C GLU A 275 -8.42 26.94 -25.64
N THR A 276 -7.90 27.46 -24.53
CA THR A 276 -8.00 28.89 -24.18
C THR A 276 -7.21 29.76 -25.16
N LYS A 277 -6.05 29.29 -25.63
CA LYS A 277 -5.28 29.98 -26.68
C LYS A 277 -5.98 29.96 -28.04
N LYS A 278 -6.68 28.89 -28.41
CA LYS A 278 -7.45 28.84 -29.67
C LYS A 278 -8.68 29.77 -29.69
N LYS A 279 -9.15 30.20 -28.52
CA LYS A 279 -10.32 31.09 -28.37
C LYS A 279 -9.94 32.58 -28.28
N LYS A 280 -8.66 32.93 -28.30
CA LYS A 280 -8.15 34.31 -28.33
C LYS A 280 -7.54 34.61 -29.69
#